data_AF-Q8FTT7-F1
#
_entry.id   AF-Q8FTT7-F1
#
_cell.length_a   1.000
_cell.length_b   1.000
_cell.length_c   1.000
_cell.angle_alpha   90.00
_cell.angle_beta   90.00
_cell.angle_gamma   90.00
#
_symmetry.space_group_name_H-M   'P 1'
#
loop_
_entity.id
_entity.type
_entity.pdbx_description
1 polymer ?
#
loop_
_entity_poly.entity_id
_entity_poly.type
_entity_poly.pdbx_seq_one_letter_code
_entity_poly.pdbx_strand_id
1 'polypeptide(L)'
;MIGMYAHHAGSGHLHRVRAIQKHLKDGSVVFSSAPGADINLPADTDPTCGPVRDETANNTVHWAPIGVPGHTERLAIIAEWIATHKPSVFYVDCSVDIAIFVRLMGIPVVTIAMPGFRHDRPHQVSYLQADAIIAAWPDWVPVPACLIGFEDKIHTVGGISRFEEEAGETTGDPAHRTGDAGGDVIILRGAGGDDIDKYQWPPATVLGGDARVENPMPYLRSASAVIAAAGQNSVADLAVARAPAVIFPQERPFGEQDATAQNLDRAGLAVVLRDHPNPEQWPLLFEEARKRATNWHLWQVEGAAARAARVIESVAARYRR
;
A
#
# COMPACT_ATOMS: atom_id res chain seq x y z
N MET A 1 5.89 9.76 22.02
CA MET A 1 6.73 9.57 20.82
C MET A 1 6.35 8.26 20.16
N ILE A 2 6.32 8.22 18.83
CA ILE A 2 5.84 7.08 18.02
C ILE A 2 6.97 6.60 17.10
N GLY A 3 7.19 5.29 17.04
CA GLY A 3 8.05 4.69 16.01
C GLY A 3 7.23 4.22 14.81
N MET A 4 7.76 4.35 13.59
CA MET A 4 7.10 3.87 12.36
C MET A 4 8.09 3.16 11.45
N TYR A 5 7.80 1.93 11.03
CA TYR A 5 8.62 1.19 10.08
C TYR A 5 7.94 1.15 8.71
N ALA A 6 8.67 1.52 7.66
CA ALA A 6 8.24 1.38 6.27
C ALA A 6 9.09 0.32 5.56
N HIS A 7 8.44 -0.74 5.05
CA HIS A 7 9.13 -1.78 4.28
C HIS A 7 9.84 -1.19 3.05
N HIS A 8 11.01 -1.72 2.71
CA HIS A 8 11.85 -1.18 1.63
C HIS A 8 11.48 -1.71 0.24
N ALA A 9 10.83 -2.88 0.17
CA ALA A 9 10.39 -3.48 -1.09
C ALA A 9 9.21 -2.70 -1.69
N GLY A 10 9.51 -1.77 -2.60
CA GLY A 10 8.53 -0.91 -3.27
C GLY A 10 8.41 0.47 -2.60
N SER A 11 8.42 1.52 -3.42
CA SER A 11 8.34 2.91 -2.92
C SER A 11 7.01 3.26 -2.26
N GLY A 12 5.97 2.44 -2.46
CA GLY A 12 4.63 2.70 -1.96
C GLY A 12 4.51 2.68 -0.43
N HIS A 13 5.32 1.86 0.24
CA HIS A 13 5.29 1.71 1.69
C HIS A 13 5.69 3.00 2.39
N LEU A 14 6.85 3.58 2.03
CA LEU A 14 7.31 4.84 2.62
C LEU A 14 6.35 6.00 2.33
N HIS A 15 5.78 6.07 1.12
CA HIS A 15 4.75 7.08 0.81
C HIS A 15 3.53 6.97 1.72
N ARG A 16 3.02 5.75 1.95
CA ARG A 16 1.88 5.50 2.85
C ARG A 16 2.23 5.87 4.29
N VAL A 17 3.40 5.45 4.78
CA VAL A 17 3.86 5.79 6.14
C VAL A 17 3.96 7.30 6.33
N ARG A 18 4.56 8.03 5.37
CA ARG A 18 4.66 9.50 5.42
C ARG A 18 3.29 10.18 5.35
N ALA A 19 2.37 9.66 4.54
CA ALA A 19 0.99 10.18 4.49
C ALA A 19 0.32 10.07 5.87
N ILE A 20 0.44 8.92 6.55
CA ILE A 20 -0.09 8.72 7.91
C ILE A 20 0.63 9.66 8.91
N GLN A 21 1.96 9.74 8.83
CA GLN A 21 2.78 10.51 9.75
C GLN A 21 2.39 11.99 9.83
N LYS A 22 2.03 12.60 8.68
CA LYS A 22 1.59 14.01 8.61
C LYS A 22 0.41 14.32 9.55
N HIS A 23 -0.41 13.33 9.89
CA HIS A 23 -1.60 13.51 10.73
C HIS A 23 -1.39 13.11 12.20
N LEU A 24 -0.20 12.62 12.57
CA LEU A 24 0.13 12.32 13.97
C LEU A 24 0.38 13.62 14.74
N LYS A 25 -0.22 13.76 15.92
CA LYS A 25 0.00 14.89 16.84
C LYS A 25 1.25 14.72 17.67
N ASP A 26 1.59 13.48 18.00
CA ASP A 26 2.80 13.13 18.71
C ASP A 26 4.02 13.13 17.77
N GLY A 27 5.18 13.52 18.31
CA GLY A 27 6.46 13.36 17.62
C GLY A 27 6.67 11.90 17.20
N SER A 28 7.06 11.69 15.94
CA SER A 28 7.21 10.37 15.31
C SER A 28 8.50 10.26 14.51
N VAL A 29 9.03 9.05 14.39
CA VAL A 29 10.27 8.75 13.65
C VAL A 29 10.03 7.58 12.69
N VAL A 30 10.35 7.79 11.41
CA VAL A 30 10.21 6.80 10.34
C VAL A 30 11.54 6.09 10.07
N PHE A 31 11.51 4.77 10.11
CA PHE A 31 12.61 3.85 9.81
C PHE A 31 12.38 3.17 8.47
N SER A 32 13.37 3.18 7.59
CA SER A 32 13.36 2.40 6.34
C SER A 32 14.77 2.32 5.76
N SER A 33 15.00 1.37 4.86
CA SER A 33 16.17 1.41 3.97
C SER A 33 15.94 2.22 2.70
N ALA A 34 14.70 2.67 2.47
CA ALA A 34 14.39 3.56 1.36
C ALA A 34 14.87 4.99 1.65
N PRO A 35 15.42 5.72 0.64
CA PRO A 35 15.76 7.13 0.79
C PRO A 35 14.57 7.96 1.27
N GLY A 36 14.82 8.91 2.17
CA GLY A 36 13.79 9.80 2.72
C GLY A 36 13.13 9.30 4.00
N ALA A 37 13.64 8.26 4.66
CA ALA A 37 13.34 7.94 6.07
C ALA A 37 14.05 8.90 7.04
N ASP A 38 13.54 9.04 8.26
CA ASP A 38 14.19 9.84 9.31
C ASP A 38 15.45 9.12 9.83
N ILE A 39 15.38 7.80 9.94
CA ILE A 39 16.51 6.91 10.22
C ILE A 39 16.63 5.93 9.05
N ASN A 40 17.71 6.08 8.29
CA ASN A 40 18.03 5.18 7.19
C ASN A 40 18.65 3.89 7.72
N LEU A 41 18.00 2.75 7.49
CA LEU A 41 18.45 1.44 7.93
C LEU A 41 19.35 0.80 6.86
N PRO A 42 20.41 0.06 7.27
CA PRO A 42 21.17 -0.79 6.37
C PRO A 42 20.27 -1.77 5.61
N ALA A 43 20.68 -2.15 4.40
CA ALA A 43 20.03 -3.21 3.64
C ALA A 43 20.11 -4.53 4.42
N ASP A 44 19.01 -5.25 4.49
CA ASP A 44 18.89 -6.58 5.10
C ASP A 44 19.17 -7.72 4.12
N THR A 45 19.66 -7.37 2.93
CA THR A 45 20.17 -8.28 1.90
C THR A 45 21.63 -7.92 1.62
N ASP A 46 22.47 -8.92 1.36
CA ASP A 46 23.83 -8.71 0.88
C ASP A 46 23.99 -9.37 -0.51
N PRO A 47 24.04 -8.60 -1.61
CA PRO A 47 24.18 -9.15 -2.95
C PRO A 47 25.56 -9.76 -3.22
N THR A 48 26.54 -9.52 -2.35
CA THR A 48 27.89 -10.09 -2.45
C THR A 48 27.98 -11.45 -1.75
N CYS A 49 27.01 -11.77 -0.89
CA CYS A 49 26.90 -13.06 -0.26
C CYS A 49 26.17 -14.05 -1.18
N GLY A 50 26.53 -15.34 -1.05
CA GLY A 50 25.78 -16.44 -1.67
C GLY A 50 24.35 -16.54 -1.10
N PRO A 51 23.60 -17.61 -1.45
CA PRO A 51 22.23 -17.78 -0.95
C PRO A 51 22.17 -17.68 0.57
N VAL A 52 21.22 -16.88 1.05
CA VAL A 52 20.96 -16.70 2.48
C VAL A 52 20.61 -18.04 3.13
N ARG A 53 20.97 -18.20 4.41
CA ARG A 53 20.71 -19.42 5.16
C ARG A 53 19.53 -19.20 6.10
N ASP A 54 18.54 -20.09 6.02
CA ASP A 54 17.36 -20.14 6.91
C ASP A 54 16.67 -18.78 7.06
N GLU A 55 16.38 -18.11 5.95
CA GLU A 55 15.76 -16.78 5.92
C GLU A 55 14.37 -16.72 6.52
N THR A 56 13.70 -17.86 6.72
CA THR A 56 12.37 -17.92 7.34
C THR A 56 12.41 -18.34 8.81
N ALA A 57 13.61 -18.59 9.36
CA ALA A 57 13.82 -19.19 10.67
C ALA A 57 12.87 -20.37 10.90
N ASN A 58 12.94 -21.38 10.05
CA ASN A 58 12.04 -22.55 10.04
C ASN A 58 10.54 -22.17 9.88
N ASN A 59 10.23 -21.27 8.94
CA ASN A 59 8.87 -20.77 8.66
C ASN A 59 8.15 -20.09 9.83
N THR A 60 8.90 -19.57 10.80
CA THR A 60 8.32 -18.83 11.93
C THR A 60 8.09 -17.36 11.59
N VAL A 61 8.89 -16.83 10.67
CA VAL A 61 8.83 -15.45 10.19
C VAL A 61 9.14 -15.39 8.68
N HIS A 62 9.15 -14.21 8.04
CA HIS A 62 9.40 -14.10 6.59
C HIS A 62 10.84 -13.74 6.24
N TRP A 63 11.57 -13.05 7.12
CA TRP A 63 12.92 -12.58 6.86
C TRP A 63 13.77 -12.44 8.15
N ALA A 64 14.49 -13.51 8.47
CA ALA A 64 15.49 -13.60 9.54
C ALA A 64 16.75 -14.38 9.07
N PRO A 65 17.44 -13.92 8.01
CA PRO A 65 18.56 -14.65 7.43
C PRO A 65 19.76 -14.76 8.39
N ILE A 66 20.37 -15.93 8.44
CA ILE A 66 21.59 -16.17 9.22
C ILE A 66 22.78 -15.57 8.48
N GLY A 67 23.53 -14.71 9.18
CA GLY A 67 24.84 -14.23 8.73
C GLY A 67 24.79 -13.04 7.77
N VAL A 68 23.69 -12.27 7.75
CA VAL A 68 23.61 -11.01 6.98
C VAL A 68 23.89 -9.82 7.91
N PRO A 69 25.07 -9.17 7.86
CA PRO A 69 25.45 -8.12 8.81
C PRO A 69 24.48 -6.93 8.84
N GLY A 70 24.01 -6.49 7.67
CA GLY A 70 23.06 -5.37 7.58
C GLY A 70 21.70 -5.66 8.22
N HIS A 71 21.27 -6.94 8.24
CA HIS A 71 20.06 -7.35 8.98
C HIS A 71 20.27 -7.22 10.50
N THR A 72 21.40 -7.70 11.02
CA THR A 72 21.75 -7.54 12.45
C THR A 72 21.85 -6.06 12.84
N GLU A 73 22.55 -5.26 12.04
CA GLU A 73 22.79 -3.85 12.32
C GLU A 73 21.48 -3.05 12.37
N ARG A 74 20.55 -3.27 11.44
CA ARG A 74 19.27 -2.56 11.49
C ARG A 74 18.43 -2.90 12.72
N LEU A 75 18.44 -4.15 13.18
CA LEU A 75 17.70 -4.54 14.37
C LEU A 75 18.34 -3.91 15.62
N ALA A 76 19.67 -3.83 15.66
CA ALA A 76 20.39 -3.12 16.72
C ALA A 76 20.04 -1.63 16.75
N ILE A 77 19.99 -0.95 15.60
CA ILE A 77 19.59 0.47 15.50
C ILE A 77 18.17 0.68 16.05
N ILE A 78 17.22 -0.18 15.67
CA ILE A 78 15.84 -0.08 16.16
C ILE A 78 15.78 -0.35 17.67
N ALA A 79 16.47 -1.37 18.18
CA ALA A 79 16.53 -1.67 19.61
C ALA A 79 17.12 -0.51 20.43
N GLU A 80 18.24 0.04 19.98
CA GLU A 80 18.91 1.19 20.63
C GLU A 80 17.97 2.39 20.72
N TRP A 81 17.27 2.68 19.61
CA TRP A 81 16.30 3.77 19.58
C TRP A 81 15.13 3.52 20.53
N ILE A 82 14.58 2.30 20.57
CA ILE A 82 13.50 1.91 21.49
C ILE A 82 13.94 2.05 22.94
N ALA A 83 15.13 1.55 23.29
CA ALA A 83 15.66 1.62 24.65
C ALA A 83 15.85 3.06 25.12
N THR A 84 16.30 3.93 24.22
CA THR A 84 16.53 5.36 24.48
C THR A 84 15.23 6.15 24.59
N HIS A 85 14.32 6.01 23.62
CA HIS A 85 13.16 6.89 23.46
C HIS A 85 11.87 6.34 24.08
N LYS A 86 11.81 5.03 24.37
CA LYS A 86 10.67 4.34 25.00
C LYS A 86 9.34 4.74 24.35
N PRO A 87 9.17 4.46 23.04
CA PRO A 87 7.97 4.87 22.31
C PRO A 87 6.71 4.26 22.94
N SER A 88 5.60 5.00 22.90
CA SER A 88 4.32 4.52 23.44
C SER A 88 3.62 3.50 22.52
N VAL A 89 4.00 3.47 21.24
CA VAL A 89 3.51 2.54 20.22
C VAL A 89 4.47 2.53 19.03
N PHE A 90 4.46 1.45 18.27
CA PHE A 90 5.17 1.34 17.00
C PHE A 90 4.23 0.89 15.88
N TYR A 91 4.18 1.65 14.79
CA TYR A 91 3.47 1.25 13.57
C TYR A 91 4.42 0.49 12.63
N VAL A 92 4.02 -0.69 12.15
CA VAL A 92 4.83 -1.53 11.27
C VAL A 92 4.10 -1.79 9.97
N ASP A 93 4.65 -1.27 8.88
CA ASP A 93 4.13 -1.47 7.54
C ASP A 93 4.73 -2.77 6.95
N CYS A 94 3.90 -3.82 6.86
CA CYS A 94 4.12 -5.12 6.21
C CYS A 94 5.19 -6.08 6.76
N SER A 95 6.15 -5.65 7.57
CA SER A 95 7.18 -6.57 8.10
C SER A 95 6.69 -7.34 9.33
N VAL A 96 6.47 -8.65 9.17
CA VAL A 96 6.12 -9.55 10.29
C VAL A 96 7.24 -9.60 11.34
N ASP A 97 8.49 -9.70 10.89
CA ASP A 97 9.68 -9.85 11.72
C ASP A 97 9.89 -8.62 12.61
N ILE A 98 9.76 -7.42 12.04
CA ILE A 98 9.87 -6.16 12.79
C ILE A 98 8.70 -6.02 13.78
N ALA A 99 7.48 -6.40 13.40
CA ALA A 99 6.34 -6.38 14.32
C ALA A 99 6.57 -7.27 15.54
N ILE A 100 7.04 -8.51 15.32
CA ILE A 100 7.35 -9.44 16.41
C ILE A 100 8.51 -8.92 17.26
N PHE A 101 9.59 -8.48 16.63
CA PHE A 101 10.77 -7.95 17.32
C PHE A 101 10.42 -6.76 18.23
N VAL A 102 9.68 -5.78 17.72
CA VAL A 102 9.25 -4.61 18.50
C VAL A 102 8.33 -5.02 19.65
N ARG A 103 7.44 -5.99 19.43
CA ARG A 103 6.60 -6.53 20.50
C ARG A 103 7.42 -7.17 21.62
N LEU A 104 8.47 -7.93 21.26
CA LEU A 104 9.39 -8.55 22.22
C LEU A 104 10.20 -7.52 23.02
N MET A 105 10.44 -6.34 22.46
CA MET A 105 11.02 -5.18 23.17
C MET A 105 10.02 -4.49 24.12
N GLY A 106 8.81 -5.04 24.28
CA GLY A 106 7.80 -4.55 25.22
C GLY A 106 6.97 -3.37 24.71
N ILE A 107 7.05 -3.05 23.41
CA ILE A 107 6.34 -1.92 22.81
C ILE A 107 5.02 -2.41 22.17
N PRO A 108 3.88 -1.71 22.35
CA PRO A 108 2.64 -1.99 21.64
C PRO A 108 2.81 -1.83 20.13
N VAL A 109 2.18 -2.70 19.34
CA VAL A 109 2.37 -2.74 17.88
C VAL A 109 1.05 -2.53 17.16
N VAL A 110 1.06 -1.62 16.19
CA VAL A 110 0.02 -1.49 15.17
C VAL A 110 0.60 -1.98 13.85
N THR A 111 -0.06 -2.94 13.21
CA THR A 111 0.36 -3.46 11.90
C THR A 111 -0.66 -3.08 10.83
N ILE A 112 -0.33 -3.33 9.56
CA ILE A 112 -1.25 -3.19 8.43
C ILE A 112 -1.61 -4.55 7.85
N ALA A 113 -2.90 -4.78 7.61
CA ALA A 113 -3.36 -5.87 6.79
C ALA A 113 -3.21 -5.52 5.31
N MET A 114 -2.60 -6.43 4.56
CA MET A 114 -2.52 -6.36 3.11
C MET A 114 -3.66 -7.21 2.52
N PRO A 115 -4.24 -6.83 1.37
CA PRO A 115 -5.21 -7.67 0.66
C PRO A 115 -4.59 -9.04 0.32
N GLY A 116 -5.43 -10.01 -0.02
CA GLY A 116 -4.98 -11.36 -0.39
C GLY A 116 -5.06 -12.39 0.74
N PHE A 117 -4.56 -13.59 0.48
CA PHE A 117 -4.67 -14.74 1.35
C PHE A 117 -3.40 -14.94 2.20
N ARG A 118 -3.41 -14.39 3.43
CA ARG A 118 -2.27 -14.40 4.37
C ARG A 118 -2.54 -15.25 5.62
N HIS A 119 -2.90 -16.51 5.40
CA HIS A 119 -3.12 -17.49 6.49
C HIS A 119 -1.85 -18.22 6.94
N ASP A 120 -0.71 -17.92 6.32
CA ASP A 120 0.56 -18.48 6.75
C ASP A 120 0.89 -18.05 8.18
N ARG A 121 1.58 -18.95 8.88
CA ARG A 121 1.89 -18.83 10.30
C ARG A 121 2.54 -17.49 10.67
N PRO A 122 3.55 -16.96 9.93
CA PRO A 122 4.14 -15.66 10.24
C PRO A 122 3.13 -14.51 10.33
N HIS A 123 2.27 -14.34 9.31
CA HIS A 123 1.24 -13.28 9.34
C HIS A 123 0.27 -13.47 10.50
N GLN A 124 -0.18 -14.70 10.76
CA GLN A 124 -1.11 -14.98 11.84
C GLN A 124 -0.50 -14.67 13.22
N VAL A 125 0.79 -14.94 13.43
CA VAL A 125 1.50 -14.56 14.67
C VAL A 125 1.60 -13.03 14.79
N SER A 126 1.92 -12.33 13.70
CA SER A 126 1.94 -10.86 13.69
C SER A 126 0.57 -10.27 14.05
N TYR A 127 -0.49 -10.77 13.43
CA TYR A 127 -1.86 -10.35 13.73
C TYR A 127 -2.26 -10.66 15.16
N LEU A 128 -1.93 -11.84 15.69
CA LEU A 128 -2.20 -12.20 17.09
C LEU A 128 -1.55 -11.22 18.07
N GLN A 129 -0.30 -10.83 17.84
CA GLN A 129 0.46 -9.96 18.73
C GLN A 129 0.11 -8.47 18.62
N ALA A 130 -0.45 -8.04 17.49
CA ALA A 130 -0.80 -6.64 17.25
C ALA A 130 -1.95 -6.18 18.16
N ASP A 131 -1.83 -4.95 18.67
CA ASP A 131 -2.84 -4.23 19.44
C ASP A 131 -3.92 -3.60 18.55
N ALA A 132 -3.58 -3.36 17.28
CA ALA A 132 -4.50 -2.91 16.23
C ALA A 132 -3.96 -3.31 14.84
N ILE A 133 -4.89 -3.56 13.92
CA ILE A 133 -4.63 -3.92 12.53
C ILE A 133 -5.31 -2.87 11.64
N ILE A 134 -4.52 -2.04 10.98
CA ILE A 134 -5.04 -1.09 10.00
C ILE A 134 -5.31 -1.81 8.69
N ALA A 135 -6.47 -1.55 8.08
CA ALA A 135 -6.86 -2.08 6.78
C ALA A 135 -7.06 -0.90 5.83
N ALA A 136 -6.13 -0.71 4.88
CA ALA A 136 -6.16 0.39 3.91
C ALA A 136 -7.13 0.12 2.74
N TRP A 137 -8.39 -0.14 3.10
CA TRP A 137 -9.53 -0.33 2.21
C TRP A 137 -10.82 0.12 2.91
N PRO A 138 -11.92 0.33 2.16
CA PRO A 138 -13.19 0.81 2.71
C PRO A 138 -13.86 -0.13 3.71
N ASP A 139 -14.74 0.42 4.55
CA ASP A 139 -15.51 -0.33 5.55
C ASP A 139 -16.52 -1.35 4.99
N TRP A 140 -16.95 -1.19 3.73
CA TRP A 140 -17.82 -2.15 3.06
C TRP A 140 -17.07 -3.38 2.52
N VAL A 141 -15.74 -3.37 2.49
CA VAL A 141 -14.96 -4.55 2.09
C VAL A 141 -15.13 -5.62 3.15
N PRO A 142 -15.62 -6.82 2.79
CA PRO A 142 -15.79 -7.90 3.74
C PRO A 142 -14.47 -8.26 4.42
N VAL A 143 -14.54 -8.63 5.71
CA VAL A 143 -13.36 -9.10 6.45
C VAL A 143 -12.74 -10.29 5.70
N PRO A 144 -11.48 -10.19 5.25
CA PRO A 144 -10.80 -11.30 4.59
C PRO A 144 -10.71 -12.52 5.51
N ALA A 145 -10.76 -13.72 4.93
CA ALA A 145 -10.70 -14.96 5.70
C ALA A 145 -9.48 -15.04 6.65
N CYS A 146 -8.34 -14.46 6.24
CA CYS A 146 -7.10 -14.43 7.02
C CYS A 146 -7.15 -13.53 8.27
N LEU A 147 -8.22 -12.73 8.40
CA LEU A 147 -8.44 -11.84 9.52
C LEU A 147 -9.64 -12.24 10.39
N ILE A 148 -10.32 -13.34 10.06
CA ILE A 148 -11.39 -13.88 10.91
C ILE A 148 -10.81 -14.24 12.28
N GLY A 149 -11.45 -13.76 13.34
CA GLY A 149 -10.96 -13.89 14.73
C GLY A 149 -10.13 -12.71 15.23
N PHE A 150 -9.88 -11.68 14.40
CA PHE A 150 -9.22 -10.43 14.79
C PHE A 150 -10.11 -9.19 14.61
N GLU A 151 -11.42 -9.38 14.37
CA GLU A 151 -12.35 -8.31 14.00
C GLU A 151 -12.41 -7.17 15.03
N ASP A 152 -12.22 -7.49 16.31
CA ASP A 152 -12.20 -6.54 17.43
C ASP A 152 -11.07 -5.52 17.37
N LYS A 153 -10.03 -5.79 16.56
CA LYS A 153 -8.86 -4.93 16.37
C LYS A 153 -8.60 -4.53 14.93
N ILE A 154 -9.50 -4.83 14.00
CA ILE A 154 -9.41 -4.35 12.61
C ILE A 154 -9.99 -2.94 12.51
N HIS A 155 -9.24 -2.06 11.87
CA HIS A 155 -9.67 -0.70 11.58
C HIS A 155 -9.57 -0.44 10.07
N THR A 156 -10.69 -0.49 9.37
CA THR A 156 -10.79 -0.06 7.97
C THR A 156 -10.67 1.47 7.91
N VAL A 157 -9.76 1.95 7.05
CA VAL A 157 -9.46 3.39 6.95
C VAL A 157 -9.70 3.95 5.55
N GLY A 158 -10.10 3.13 4.58
CA GLY A 158 -10.14 3.53 3.17
C GLY A 158 -8.77 3.49 2.50
N GLY A 159 -8.71 3.83 1.21
CA GLY A 159 -7.46 3.86 0.45
C GLY A 159 -6.55 5.03 0.88
N ILE A 160 -5.28 4.75 1.20
CA ILE A 160 -4.32 5.80 1.57
C ILE A 160 -3.50 6.18 0.34
N SER A 161 -3.65 7.44 -0.09
CA SER A 161 -2.80 8.07 -1.11
C SER A 161 -1.98 9.19 -0.48
N ARG A 162 -0.76 9.41 -0.98
CA ARG A 162 0.04 10.59 -0.59
C ARG A 162 -0.47 11.90 -1.22
N PHE A 163 -1.40 11.81 -2.16
CA PHE A 163 -1.96 12.92 -2.92
C PHE A 163 -3.37 13.32 -2.47
N GLU A 164 -3.82 12.85 -1.31
CA GLU A 164 -5.14 13.15 -0.74
C GLU A 164 -5.42 14.66 -0.71
N GLU A 165 -4.44 15.48 -0.30
CA GLU A 165 -4.55 16.94 -0.20
C GLU A 165 -4.83 17.60 -1.57
N GLU A 166 -4.40 16.99 -2.67
CA GLU A 166 -4.65 17.52 -4.00
C GLU A 166 -6.11 17.29 -4.45
N ALA A 167 -6.87 16.39 -3.82
CA ALA A 167 -8.25 16.05 -4.21
C ALA A 167 -9.19 17.28 -4.23
N GLY A 168 -8.96 18.24 -3.32
CA GLY A 168 -9.76 19.46 -3.19
C GLY A 168 -9.56 20.50 -4.30
N GLU A 169 -8.53 20.35 -5.13
CA GLU A 169 -8.22 21.31 -6.21
C GLU A 169 -9.00 21.03 -7.50
N THR A 170 -9.88 20.02 -7.52
CA THR A 170 -10.65 19.64 -8.71
C THR A 170 -12.00 20.36 -8.78
N THR A 171 -12.05 21.50 -9.47
CA THR A 171 -13.32 22.17 -9.87
C THR A 171 -13.89 21.66 -11.19
N GLY A 172 -13.32 20.60 -11.77
CA GLY A 172 -13.76 20.04 -13.06
C GLY A 172 -14.74 18.87 -12.87
N ASP A 173 -15.95 19.01 -13.41
CA ASP A 173 -16.94 17.93 -13.46
C ASP A 173 -16.39 16.75 -14.31
N PRO A 174 -16.27 15.53 -13.75
CA PRO A 174 -15.86 14.36 -14.52
C PRO A 174 -16.78 14.07 -15.72
N ALA A 175 -18.03 14.56 -15.71
CA ALA A 175 -18.95 14.45 -16.84
C ALA A 175 -18.57 15.31 -18.06
N HIS A 176 -17.69 16.31 -17.90
CA HIS A 176 -17.23 17.17 -19.00
C HIS A 176 -15.93 16.71 -19.67
N ARG A 177 -15.46 15.48 -19.40
CA ARG A 177 -14.40 14.84 -20.20
C ARG A 177 -15.00 14.42 -21.56
N THR A 178 -15.25 15.40 -22.44
CA THR A 178 -15.80 15.18 -23.78
C THR A 178 -14.82 14.34 -24.58
N GLY A 179 -15.24 13.13 -24.95
CA GLY A 179 -14.48 12.16 -25.74
C GLY A 179 -14.26 12.54 -27.21
N ASP A 180 -14.10 13.82 -27.52
CA ASP A 180 -13.81 14.32 -28.87
C ASP A 180 -12.63 15.30 -28.91
N ALA A 181 -11.83 15.36 -27.83
CA ALA A 181 -10.57 16.11 -27.78
C ALA A 181 -9.51 15.33 -26.98
N GLY A 182 -8.72 14.49 -27.66
CA GLY A 182 -7.31 14.19 -27.34
C GLY A 182 -6.86 14.01 -25.88
N GLY A 183 -7.61 13.33 -25.02
CA GLY A 183 -7.10 12.88 -23.73
C GLY A 183 -6.36 11.55 -23.89
N ASP A 184 -5.05 11.54 -23.64
CA ASP A 184 -4.24 10.32 -23.78
C ASP A 184 -4.69 9.20 -22.83
N VAL A 185 -4.63 7.96 -23.32
CA VAL A 185 -4.70 6.77 -22.46
C VAL A 185 -3.41 6.74 -21.64
N ILE A 186 -3.52 6.50 -20.33
CA ILE A 186 -2.36 6.37 -19.45
C ILE A 186 -2.18 4.91 -19.05
N ILE A 187 -0.95 4.43 -19.09
CA ILE A 187 -0.57 3.17 -18.44
C ILE A 187 0.20 3.51 -17.17
N LEU A 188 -0.35 3.15 -16.01
CA LEU A 188 0.25 3.41 -14.70
C LEU A 188 0.95 2.16 -14.17
N ARG A 189 2.29 2.17 -14.19
CA ARG A 189 3.16 1.09 -13.70
C ARG A 189 3.58 1.31 -12.26
N GLY A 190 3.56 0.24 -11.48
CA GLY A 190 4.13 0.22 -10.13
C GLY A 190 5.65 -0.03 -10.15
N ALA A 191 6.33 0.27 -9.04
CA ALA A 191 7.77 0.01 -8.91
C ALA A 191 8.13 -1.48 -8.71
N GLY A 192 7.15 -2.36 -8.49
CA GLY A 192 7.35 -3.76 -8.11
C GLY A 192 7.44 -4.75 -9.27
N GLY A 193 7.77 -4.27 -10.47
CA GLY A 193 7.72 -5.04 -11.71
C GLY A 193 6.29 -5.36 -12.16
N ASP A 194 6.09 -5.53 -13.46
CA ASP A 194 4.83 -5.95 -14.05
C ASP A 194 5.11 -6.75 -15.34
N ASP A 195 4.10 -7.50 -15.77
CA ASP A 195 4.13 -8.26 -17.03
C ASP A 195 3.60 -7.43 -18.20
N ILE A 196 3.62 -6.10 -18.08
CA ILE A 196 3.01 -5.23 -19.08
C ILE A 196 3.67 -5.39 -20.44
N ASP A 197 4.98 -5.60 -20.46
CA ASP A 197 5.78 -5.74 -21.68
C ASP A 197 5.48 -7.06 -22.43
N LYS A 198 4.71 -7.99 -21.82
CA LYS A 198 4.25 -9.23 -22.47
C LYS A 198 3.05 -9.03 -23.40
N TYR A 199 2.40 -7.88 -23.35
CA TYR A 199 1.13 -7.64 -24.03
C TYR A 199 1.18 -6.44 -24.98
N GLN A 200 0.26 -6.44 -25.95
CA GLN A 200 0.09 -5.33 -26.88
C GLN A 200 -1.03 -4.39 -26.42
N TRP A 201 -0.64 -3.27 -25.84
CA TRP A 201 -1.55 -2.24 -25.33
C TRP A 201 -2.00 -1.26 -26.41
N PRO A 202 -3.14 -0.57 -26.23
CA PRO A 202 -3.51 0.55 -27.08
C PRO A 202 -2.50 1.70 -26.95
N PRO A 203 -2.44 2.64 -27.91
CA PRO A 203 -1.57 3.80 -27.83
C PRO A 203 -1.78 4.56 -26.51
N ALA A 204 -0.72 4.67 -25.71
CA ALA A 204 -0.81 5.22 -24.36
C ALA A 204 0.51 5.85 -23.91
N THR A 205 0.42 6.82 -23.02
CA THR A 205 1.57 7.36 -22.27
C THR A 205 1.82 6.48 -21.05
N VAL A 206 3.03 5.92 -20.95
CA VAL A 206 3.43 5.06 -19.83
C VAL A 206 4.05 5.90 -18.71
N LEU A 207 3.54 5.75 -17.49
CA LEU A 207 4.07 6.36 -16.28
C LEU A 207 4.59 5.27 -15.34
N GLY A 208 5.85 5.38 -14.92
CA GLY A 208 6.54 4.37 -14.11
C GLY A 208 7.55 3.56 -14.92
N GLY A 209 8.24 2.61 -14.26
CA GLY A 209 9.46 2.01 -14.82
C GLY A 209 10.52 3.10 -15.10
N ASP A 210 11.06 3.12 -16.32
CA ASP A 210 12.03 4.12 -16.77
C ASP A 210 11.43 5.52 -16.96
N ALA A 211 10.10 5.63 -17.07
CA ALA A 211 9.35 6.89 -17.23
C ALA A 211 8.69 7.33 -15.91
N ARG A 212 9.42 7.22 -14.80
CA ARG A 212 8.88 7.54 -13.47
C ARG A 212 8.70 9.05 -13.30
N VAL A 213 7.48 9.46 -12.96
CA VAL A 213 7.14 10.84 -12.57
C VAL A 213 6.97 10.96 -11.06
N GLU A 214 7.33 12.12 -10.49
CA GLU A 214 7.17 12.36 -9.06
C GLU A 214 5.69 12.54 -8.68
N ASN A 215 4.92 13.30 -9.47
CA ASN A 215 3.48 13.47 -9.29
C ASN A 215 2.72 13.01 -10.55
N PRO A 216 1.99 11.87 -10.52
CA PRO A 216 1.18 11.40 -11.64
C PRO A 216 -0.19 12.11 -11.73
N MET A 217 -0.62 12.86 -10.71
CA MET A 217 -1.97 13.41 -10.61
C MET A 217 -2.41 14.26 -11.81
N PRO A 218 -1.57 15.13 -12.40
CA PRO A 218 -1.95 15.88 -13.60
C PRO A 218 -2.37 14.98 -14.75
N TYR A 219 -1.62 13.90 -14.99
CA TYR A 219 -1.90 12.92 -16.04
C TYR A 219 -3.16 12.10 -15.74
N LEU A 220 -3.31 11.63 -14.50
CA LEU A 220 -4.47 10.82 -14.10
C LEU A 220 -5.79 11.62 -14.18
N ARG A 221 -5.74 12.92 -13.86
CA ARG A 221 -6.91 13.82 -13.94
C ARG A 221 -7.32 14.11 -15.37
N SER A 222 -6.36 14.28 -16.29
CA SER A 222 -6.64 14.55 -17.70
C SER A 222 -6.90 13.29 -18.53
N ALA A 223 -6.55 12.10 -18.03
CA ALA A 223 -6.67 10.85 -18.75
C ALA A 223 -8.11 10.57 -19.19
N SER A 224 -8.25 10.09 -20.42
CA SER A 224 -9.52 9.56 -20.94
C SER A 224 -9.81 8.16 -20.37
N ALA A 225 -8.75 7.38 -20.12
CA ALA A 225 -8.73 6.14 -19.36
C ALA A 225 -7.32 5.85 -18.83
N VAL A 226 -7.24 5.10 -17.74
CA VAL A 226 -6.00 4.64 -17.13
C VAL A 226 -6.02 3.12 -17.05
N ILE A 227 -4.99 2.48 -17.59
CA ILE A 227 -4.73 1.06 -17.44
C ILE A 227 -3.73 0.90 -16.29
N ALA A 228 -4.08 0.13 -15.27
CA ALA A 228 -3.23 -0.03 -14.08
C ALA A 228 -3.31 -1.43 -13.48
N ALA A 229 -2.26 -1.81 -12.77
CA ALA A 229 -2.29 -2.95 -11.86
C ALA A 229 -3.08 -2.63 -10.59
N ALA A 230 -3.56 -3.65 -9.86
CA ALA A 230 -4.41 -3.47 -8.68
C ALA A 230 -3.62 -3.25 -7.38
N GLY A 231 -2.53 -2.47 -7.43
CA GLY A 231 -1.76 -2.11 -6.23
C GLY A 231 -2.50 -1.10 -5.37
N GLN A 232 -2.49 -1.26 -4.04
CA GLN A 232 -3.26 -0.40 -3.12
C GLN A 232 -3.02 1.10 -3.32
N ASN A 233 -1.76 1.52 -3.49
CA ASN A 233 -1.43 2.92 -3.71
C ASN A 233 -1.91 3.42 -5.07
N SER A 234 -1.71 2.63 -6.14
CA SER A 234 -2.20 2.98 -7.48
C SER A 234 -3.72 3.13 -7.48
N VAL A 235 -4.44 2.23 -6.81
CA VAL A 235 -5.91 2.31 -6.68
C VAL A 235 -6.33 3.53 -5.86
N ALA A 236 -5.62 3.85 -4.78
CA ALA A 236 -5.88 5.07 -4.01
C ALA A 236 -5.63 6.33 -4.85
N ASP A 237 -4.56 6.39 -5.63
CA ASP A 237 -4.24 7.51 -6.51
C ASP A 237 -5.30 7.67 -7.63
N LEU A 238 -5.77 6.57 -8.22
CA LEU A 238 -6.88 6.57 -9.19
C LEU A 238 -8.16 7.13 -8.57
N ALA A 239 -8.47 6.73 -7.33
CA ALA A 239 -9.63 7.21 -6.60
C ALA A 239 -9.55 8.71 -6.28
N VAL A 240 -8.37 9.20 -5.86
CA VAL A 240 -8.11 10.65 -5.67
C VAL A 240 -8.30 11.42 -6.99
N ALA A 241 -7.78 10.89 -8.10
CA ALA A 241 -7.90 11.53 -9.42
C ALA A 241 -9.29 11.39 -10.06
N ARG A 242 -10.17 10.56 -9.46
CA ARG A 242 -11.43 10.08 -10.06
C ARG A 242 -11.22 9.60 -11.50
N ALA A 243 -10.12 8.88 -11.73
CA ALA A 243 -9.68 8.50 -13.06
C ALA A 243 -10.48 7.30 -13.59
N PRO A 244 -11.00 7.32 -14.83
CA PRO A 244 -11.57 6.14 -15.47
C PRO A 244 -10.53 5.03 -15.54
N ALA A 245 -10.78 3.88 -14.90
CA ALA A 245 -9.76 2.85 -14.74
C ALA A 245 -10.16 1.50 -15.35
N VAL A 246 -9.21 0.91 -16.06
CA VAL A 246 -9.18 -0.50 -16.45
C VAL A 246 -8.05 -1.16 -15.64
N ILE A 247 -8.43 -2.09 -14.77
CA ILE A 247 -7.54 -2.77 -13.84
C ILE A 247 -7.18 -4.14 -14.39
N PHE A 248 -5.88 -4.39 -14.53
CA PHE A 248 -5.32 -5.68 -14.93
C PHE A 248 -4.43 -6.20 -13.79
N PRO A 249 -4.99 -6.97 -12.84
CA PRO A 249 -4.23 -7.46 -11.69
C PRO A 249 -3.09 -8.35 -12.14
N GLN A 250 -1.98 -8.27 -11.41
CA GLN A 250 -0.79 -9.09 -11.64
C GLN A 250 -0.73 -10.22 -10.62
N GLU A 251 -0.14 -11.35 -11.01
CA GLU A 251 0.13 -12.45 -10.09
C GLU A 251 1.09 -11.97 -8.99
N ARG A 252 0.71 -12.20 -7.73
CA ARG A 252 1.50 -11.85 -6.55
C ARG A 252 1.45 -13.01 -5.55
N PRO A 253 2.48 -13.19 -4.69
CA PRO A 253 2.61 -14.38 -3.85
C PRO A 253 1.38 -14.70 -2.99
N PHE A 254 0.60 -13.70 -2.59
CA PHE A 254 -0.60 -13.88 -1.77
C PHE A 254 -1.90 -13.45 -2.48
N GLY A 255 -1.86 -13.23 -3.80
CA GLY A 255 -3.03 -12.79 -4.57
C GLY A 255 -3.56 -11.41 -4.16
N GLU A 256 -2.68 -10.51 -3.70
CA GLU A 256 -3.07 -9.21 -3.15
C GLU A 256 -3.78 -8.33 -4.19
N GLN A 257 -3.31 -8.38 -5.43
CA GLN A 257 -3.91 -7.63 -6.53
C GLN A 257 -5.24 -8.23 -6.97
N ASP A 258 -5.37 -9.56 -7.01
CA ASP A 258 -6.64 -10.21 -7.32
C ASP A 258 -7.71 -9.89 -6.28
N ALA A 259 -7.36 -9.94 -5.00
CA ALA A 259 -8.28 -9.57 -3.92
C ALA A 259 -8.73 -8.10 -4.01
N THR A 260 -7.81 -7.20 -4.34
CA THR A 260 -8.14 -5.78 -4.56
C THR A 260 -9.05 -5.62 -5.78
N ALA A 261 -8.73 -6.24 -6.90
CA ALA A 261 -9.50 -6.18 -8.13
C ALA A 261 -10.92 -6.74 -7.96
N GLN A 262 -11.09 -7.86 -7.24
CA GLN A 262 -12.42 -8.41 -6.92
C GLN A 262 -13.29 -7.42 -6.15
N ASN A 263 -12.72 -6.68 -5.19
CA ASN A 263 -13.45 -5.66 -4.45
C ASN A 263 -13.83 -4.46 -5.34
N LEU A 264 -12.93 -4.04 -6.24
CA LEU A 264 -13.22 -2.97 -7.20
C LEU A 264 -14.34 -3.33 -8.18
N ASP A 265 -14.33 -4.57 -8.70
CA ASP A 265 -15.37 -5.04 -9.63
C ASP A 265 -16.72 -5.18 -8.94
N ARG A 266 -16.75 -5.80 -7.74
CA ARG A 266 -17.98 -5.96 -6.95
C ARG A 266 -18.64 -4.62 -6.62
N ALA A 267 -17.84 -3.60 -6.32
CA ALA A 267 -18.34 -2.25 -6.01
C ALA A 267 -18.54 -1.36 -7.26
N GLY A 268 -18.28 -1.88 -8.47
CA GLY A 268 -18.46 -1.12 -9.71
C GLY A 268 -17.58 0.13 -9.81
N LEU A 269 -16.34 0.06 -9.29
CA LEU A 269 -15.40 1.19 -9.21
C LEU A 269 -14.51 1.33 -10.45
N ALA A 270 -14.18 0.19 -11.06
CA ALA A 270 -13.31 0.11 -12.23
C ALA A 270 -13.70 -1.10 -13.09
N VAL A 271 -13.27 -1.10 -14.35
CA VAL A 271 -13.35 -2.30 -15.20
C VAL A 271 -12.21 -3.22 -14.81
N VAL A 272 -12.49 -4.48 -14.48
CA VAL A 272 -11.45 -5.46 -14.11
C VAL A 272 -11.32 -6.49 -15.22
N LEU A 273 -10.10 -6.65 -15.73
CA LEU A 273 -9.75 -7.62 -16.75
C LEU A 273 -9.10 -8.83 -16.12
N ARG A 274 -9.49 -10.03 -16.54
CA ARG A 274 -8.82 -11.30 -16.15
C ARG A 274 -7.82 -11.78 -17.19
N ASP A 275 -8.09 -11.45 -18.45
CA ASP A 275 -7.28 -11.79 -19.61
C ASP A 275 -7.03 -10.53 -20.43
N HIS A 276 -5.96 -10.53 -21.22
CA HIS A 276 -5.70 -9.44 -22.14
C HIS A 276 -6.75 -9.42 -23.26
N PRO A 277 -7.48 -8.31 -23.47
CA PRO A 277 -8.56 -8.24 -24.43
C PRO A 277 -8.02 -8.13 -25.86
N ASN A 278 -8.88 -8.42 -26.84
CA ASN A 278 -8.58 -8.12 -28.23
C ASN A 278 -8.58 -6.59 -28.47
N PRO A 279 -7.80 -6.10 -29.45
CA PRO A 279 -7.69 -4.68 -29.74
C PRO A 279 -9.03 -3.93 -29.95
N GLU A 280 -10.01 -4.59 -30.58
CA GLU A 280 -11.33 -4.01 -30.87
C GLU A 280 -12.20 -3.78 -29.63
N GLN A 281 -11.86 -4.38 -28.49
CA GLN A 281 -12.65 -4.25 -27.25
C GLN A 281 -12.30 -2.99 -26.44
N TRP A 282 -11.12 -2.41 -26.65
CA TRP A 282 -10.63 -1.25 -25.88
C TRP A 282 -11.59 -0.05 -25.84
N PRO A 283 -12.21 0.39 -26.95
CA PRO A 283 -13.14 1.52 -26.91
C PRO A 283 -14.32 1.31 -25.95
N LEU A 284 -14.91 0.11 -25.94
CA LEU A 284 -16.02 -0.26 -25.07
C LEU A 284 -15.59 -0.33 -23.60
N LEU A 285 -14.39 -0.90 -23.34
CA LEU A 285 -13.83 -0.98 -21.98
C LEU A 285 -13.56 0.41 -21.40
N PHE A 286 -13.06 1.36 -22.20
CA PHE A 286 -12.85 2.73 -21.76
C PHE A 286 -14.15 3.49 -21.51
N GLU A 287 -15.20 3.25 -22.32
CA GLU A 287 -16.51 3.82 -22.06
C GLU A 287 -17.10 3.34 -20.73
N GLU A 288 -17.02 2.03 -20.46
CA GLU A 288 -17.46 1.44 -19.19
C GLU A 288 -16.64 1.97 -18.00
N ALA A 289 -15.31 2.09 -18.16
CA ALA A 289 -14.44 2.67 -17.14
C ALA A 289 -14.84 4.11 -16.78
N ARG A 290 -15.25 4.93 -17.76
CA ARG A 290 -15.75 6.29 -17.52
C ARG A 290 -17.03 6.31 -16.71
N LYS A 291 -17.97 5.38 -16.97
CA LYS A 291 -19.22 5.26 -16.20
C LYS A 291 -18.92 4.92 -14.74
N ARG A 292 -18.05 3.93 -14.51
CA ARG A 292 -17.66 3.46 -13.17
C ARG A 292 -16.88 4.48 -12.35
N ALA A 293 -16.13 5.38 -12.99
CA ALA A 293 -15.32 6.40 -12.32
C ALA A 293 -16.11 7.34 -11.38
N THR A 294 -17.42 7.49 -11.61
CA THR A 294 -18.32 8.26 -10.73
C THR A 294 -18.41 7.68 -9.31
N ASN A 295 -18.12 6.38 -9.16
CA ASN A 295 -18.21 5.66 -7.90
C ASN A 295 -16.94 5.73 -7.03
N TRP A 296 -15.85 6.39 -7.48
CA TRP A 296 -14.59 6.41 -6.74
C TRP A 296 -14.67 6.96 -5.30
N HIS A 297 -15.70 7.76 -4.99
CA HIS A 297 -16.00 8.20 -3.64
C HIS A 297 -16.19 7.03 -2.65
N LEU A 298 -16.65 5.87 -3.12
CA LEU A 298 -16.81 4.65 -2.32
C LEU A 298 -15.47 4.03 -1.90
N TRP A 299 -14.34 4.37 -2.53
CA TRP A 299 -13.02 3.91 -2.10
C TRP A 299 -12.51 4.64 -0.83
N GLN A 300 -13.24 5.65 -0.36
CA GLN A 300 -13.03 6.31 0.94
C GLN A 300 -11.61 6.86 1.13
N VAL A 301 -11.02 7.49 0.10
CA VAL A 301 -9.68 8.07 0.20
C VAL A 301 -9.62 9.33 1.08
N GLU A 302 -10.71 10.09 1.15
CA GLU A 302 -10.79 11.30 1.97
C GLU A 302 -10.71 10.96 3.47
N GLY A 303 -9.77 11.58 4.16
CA GLY A 303 -9.45 11.38 5.57
C GLY A 303 -8.79 10.04 5.91
N ALA A 304 -8.34 9.26 4.93
CA ALA A 304 -7.86 7.89 5.15
C ALA A 304 -6.57 7.86 5.98
N ALA A 305 -5.60 8.70 5.63
CA ALA A 305 -4.35 8.80 6.38
C ALA A 305 -4.60 9.32 7.81
N ALA A 306 -5.52 10.27 7.97
CA ALA A 306 -5.92 10.79 9.28
C ALA A 306 -6.66 9.73 10.13
N ARG A 307 -7.48 8.86 9.52
CA ARG A 307 -8.10 7.72 10.22
C ARG A 307 -7.04 6.74 10.73
N ALA A 308 -6.06 6.40 9.89
CA ALA A 308 -4.94 5.54 10.28
C ALA A 308 -4.12 6.14 11.44
N ALA A 309 -3.81 7.44 11.38
CA ALA A 309 -3.11 8.15 12.45
C ALA A 309 -3.89 8.06 13.79
N ARG A 310 -5.21 8.25 13.77
CA ARG A 310 -6.06 8.11 14.97
C ARG A 310 -6.01 6.71 15.58
N VAL A 311 -5.92 5.65 14.77
CA VAL A 311 -5.77 4.27 15.28
C VAL A 311 -4.46 4.15 16.07
N ILE A 312 -3.35 4.60 15.48
CA ILE A 312 -2.02 4.59 16.11
C ILE A 312 -2.03 5.38 17.43
N GLU A 313 -2.59 6.60 17.41
CA GLU A 313 -2.71 7.44 18.62
C GLU A 313 -3.61 6.81 19.68
N SER A 314 -4.68 6.12 19.29
CA SER A 314 -5.56 5.44 20.23
C SER A 314 -4.83 4.33 20.97
N VAL A 315 -3.97 3.57 20.30
CA VAL A 315 -3.13 2.54 20.93
C VAL A 315 -2.07 3.20 21.80
N ALA A 316 -1.41 4.26 21.32
CA ALA A 316 -0.47 5.03 22.13
C ALA A 316 -1.09 5.48 23.46
N ALA A 317 -2.29 6.06 23.42
CA ALA A 317 -2.99 6.58 24.59
C ALA A 317 -3.32 5.50 25.63
N ARG A 318 -3.60 4.25 25.22
CA ARG A 318 -3.86 3.13 26.15
C ARG A 318 -2.65 2.78 27.02
N TYR A 319 -1.44 3.06 26.53
CA TYR A 319 -0.19 2.63 27.16
C TYR A 319 0.72 3.78 27.60
N ARG A 320 0.30 5.04 27.40
CA ARG A 320 0.96 6.19 28.04
C ARG A 320 0.81 6.06 29.55
N ARG A 321 1.95 5.99 30.23
CA ARG A 321 2.04 6.09 31.69
C ARG A 321 2.14 7.54 32.12
#